data_AF-A0A1D6JG90-F1
#
_entry.id   AF-A0A1D6JG90-F1
#
_cell.length_a   1.000
_cell.length_b   1.000
_cell.length_c   1.000
_cell.angle_alpha   90.00
_cell.angle_beta   90.00
_cell.angle_gamma   90.00
#
_symmetry.space_group_name_H-M   'P 1'
#
loop_
_entity.id
_entity.type
_entity.pdbx_description
1 polymer ?
#
loop_
_entity_poly.entity_id
_entity_poly.type
_entity_poly.pdbx_seq_one_letter_code
_entity_poly.pdbx_strand_id
1 'polypeptide(L)'
;MFDPKKVDRGFVLGTESQFGLVVLTDGNLLHTEKALAKLIIGCVKSRNMHILSNFFIMSCQYGLELISPQDVVTACIQMGWLHAAHDIIDNLESAGIPVGITGYVSLLRAYEKENKSEEVNGLLQQIQKMASTMDDVHTDSPFTINNIAEVVKYEMSFSSSSLVAALADEIKHYNPGEHLALELNNSVLFFCKAKMMEDALCTYKCMREQNIRPTSHTFCHMLCGYSSMDMHREITMLWGEIKRRHEYGELDLDRDLLDSLVLNFLKGGYFSRVMEIISYMSKHNIYCDKWKYRRAFLKLHKNLYRNLDSLHDKTEAQSKRIEDVRAFRLWASIK
;
A
#
# COMPACT_ATOMS: atom_id res chain seq x y z
N MET A 1 16.92 2.49 13.69
CA MET A 1 15.80 3.41 13.94
C MET A 1 16.22 4.75 13.37
N PHE A 2 15.73 5.06 12.17
CA PHE A 2 15.99 6.34 11.52
C PHE A 2 15.32 7.43 12.37
N ASP A 3 16.09 8.43 12.78
CA ASP A 3 15.58 9.63 13.44
C ASP A 3 15.37 10.70 12.34
N PRO A 4 14.12 10.96 11.90
CA PRO A 4 13.84 11.86 10.80
C PRO A 4 14.31 13.30 11.07
N LYS A 5 14.55 13.65 12.35
CA LYS A 5 14.95 15.00 12.77
C LYS A 5 16.46 15.24 12.70
N LYS A 6 17.26 14.22 12.38
CA LYS A 6 18.73 14.30 12.28
C LYS A 6 19.26 14.19 10.85
N VAL A 7 18.39 14.25 9.86
CA VAL A 7 18.80 14.32 8.46
C VAL A 7 19.30 15.73 8.20
N ASP A 8 20.58 15.85 7.83
CA ASP A 8 21.23 17.10 7.46
C ASP A 8 20.44 17.77 6.34
N ARG A 9 20.24 19.10 6.38
CA ARG A 9 19.44 19.81 5.35
C ARG A 9 20.07 19.74 3.96
N GLY A 10 21.32 19.27 3.87
CA GLY A 10 22.03 18.97 2.62
C GLY A 10 21.84 17.55 2.08
N PHE A 11 20.98 16.72 2.69
CA PHE A 11 20.64 15.40 2.15
C PHE A 11 19.72 15.56 0.94
N VAL A 12 20.30 15.89 -0.21
CA VAL A 12 19.64 15.79 -1.51
C VAL A 12 19.41 14.30 -1.73
N LEU A 13 18.20 13.83 -1.43
CA LEU A 13 17.70 12.60 -2.03
C LEU A 13 17.91 12.79 -3.54
N GLY A 14 18.67 11.90 -4.19
CA GLY A 14 18.62 11.78 -5.64
C GLY A 14 17.20 11.37 -6.00
N THR A 15 16.29 12.33 -6.13
CA THR A 15 14.86 12.12 -6.39
C THR A 15 14.59 11.94 -7.87
N GLU A 16 15.55 11.41 -8.62
CA GLU A 16 15.19 10.58 -9.76
C GLU A 16 14.57 9.30 -9.18
N SER A 17 13.31 9.40 -8.71
CA SER A 17 12.56 8.20 -8.36
C SER A 17 12.56 7.34 -9.61
N GLN A 18 13.04 6.10 -9.52
CA GLN A 18 13.07 5.14 -10.65
C GLN A 18 11.70 5.02 -11.36
N PHE A 19 10.64 5.46 -10.68
CA PHE A 19 9.25 5.36 -11.12
C PHE A 19 8.64 6.68 -11.62
N GLY A 20 9.34 7.81 -11.50
CA GLY A 20 8.88 9.13 -11.94
C GLY A 20 7.60 9.62 -11.26
N LEU A 21 7.39 9.29 -9.98
CA LEU A 21 6.15 9.60 -9.26
C LEU A 21 6.18 10.92 -8.51
N VAL A 22 7.37 11.40 -8.14
CA VAL A 22 7.54 12.62 -7.33
C VAL A 22 8.60 13.49 -8.00
N VAL A 23 8.39 14.81 -7.97
CA VAL A 23 9.32 15.82 -8.48
C VAL A 23 9.65 16.79 -7.35
N LEU A 24 10.93 17.17 -7.26
CA LEU A 24 11.41 18.17 -6.33
C LEU A 24 11.28 19.56 -6.98
N THR A 25 10.36 20.38 -6.47
CA THR A 25 10.16 21.77 -6.93
C THR A 25 10.32 22.70 -5.73
N ASP A 26 11.21 23.69 -5.82
CA ASP A 26 11.49 24.66 -4.75
C ASP A 26 11.79 24.04 -3.36
N GLY A 27 12.44 22.88 -3.34
CA GLY A 27 12.77 22.14 -2.12
C GLY A 27 11.61 21.32 -1.54
N ASN A 28 10.44 21.34 -2.16
CA ASN A 28 9.28 20.52 -1.79
C ASN A 28 9.13 19.31 -2.72
N LEU A 29 8.76 18.16 -2.15
CA LEU A 29 8.41 16.95 -2.89
C LEU A 29 6.94 17.02 -3.30
N LEU A 30 6.69 17.20 -4.60
CA LEU A 30 5.34 17.24 -5.18
C LEU A 30 5.07 15.97 -5.99
N HIS A 31 3.82 15.53 -6.00
CA HIS A 31 3.42 14.40 -6.85
C HIS A 31 3.39 14.82 -8.32
N THR A 32 3.67 13.88 -9.21
CA THR A 32 3.53 14.07 -10.66
C THR A 32 2.11 13.80 -11.13
N GLU A 33 1.74 14.30 -12.31
CA GLU A 33 0.50 13.89 -12.98
C GLU A 33 0.42 12.37 -13.19
N LYS A 34 1.56 11.73 -13.44
CA LYS A 34 1.68 10.27 -13.50
C LYS A 34 1.27 9.60 -12.18
N ALA A 35 1.73 10.12 -11.05
CA ALA A 35 1.33 9.62 -9.74
C ALA A 35 -0.15 9.82 -9.47
N LEU A 36 -0.70 10.98 -9.83
CA LEU A 36 -2.14 11.24 -9.70
C LEU A 36 -2.96 10.31 -10.61
N ALA A 37 -2.54 10.12 -11.86
CA ALA A 37 -3.20 9.21 -12.81
C ALA A 37 -3.23 7.77 -12.27
N LYS A 38 -2.11 7.27 -11.74
CA LYS A 38 -2.05 5.95 -11.08
C LYS A 38 -2.99 5.86 -9.88
N LEU A 39 -3.07 6.90 -9.05
CA LEU A 39 -3.99 6.95 -7.91
C LEU A 39 -5.45 6.88 -8.37
N ILE A 40 -5.84 7.71 -9.34
CA ILE A 40 -7.21 7.74 -9.89
C ILE A 40 -7.56 6.37 -10.47
N ILE A 41 -6.71 5.81 -11.35
CA ILE A 41 -6.94 4.49 -11.96
C ILE A 41 -7.11 3.43 -10.88
N GLY A 42 -6.23 3.40 -9.87
CA GLY A 42 -6.33 2.47 -8.75
C GLY A 42 -7.65 2.58 -8.00
N CYS A 43 -8.11 3.80 -7.69
CA CYS A 43 -9.37 4.03 -6.97
C CYS A 43 -10.60 3.65 -7.82
N VAL A 44 -10.59 4.01 -9.11
CA VAL A 44 -11.67 3.67 -10.04
C VAL A 44 -11.80 2.16 -10.22
N LYS A 45 -10.68 1.45 -10.36
CA LYS A 45 -10.68 0.00 -10.58
C LYS A 45 -11.05 -0.79 -9.32
N SER A 46 -10.63 -0.32 -8.14
CA SER A 46 -11.04 -0.88 -6.83
C SER A 46 -12.44 -0.47 -6.39
N ARG A 47 -13.11 0.45 -7.13
CA ARG A 47 -14.37 1.09 -6.73
C ARG A 47 -14.29 1.73 -5.33
N ASN A 48 -13.12 2.26 -4.98
CA ASN A 48 -12.85 2.88 -3.69
C ASN A 48 -12.62 4.39 -3.84
N MET A 49 -13.68 5.09 -4.25
CA MET A 49 -13.64 6.54 -4.50
C MET A 49 -13.50 7.35 -3.20
N HIS A 50 -13.75 6.74 -2.04
CA HIS A 50 -13.53 7.36 -0.74
C HIS A 50 -12.06 7.72 -0.49
N ILE A 51 -11.11 6.88 -0.93
CA ILE A 51 -9.67 7.20 -0.82
C ILE A 51 -9.33 8.43 -1.66
N LEU A 52 -9.78 8.45 -2.91
CA LEU A 52 -9.53 9.56 -3.82
C LEU A 52 -10.18 10.86 -3.32
N SER A 53 -11.41 10.77 -2.84
CA SER A 53 -12.14 11.93 -2.31
C SER A 53 -11.48 12.49 -1.05
N ASN A 54 -11.05 11.62 -0.12
CA ASN A 54 -10.30 12.05 1.07
C ASN A 54 -8.97 12.70 0.73
N PHE A 55 -8.27 12.20 -0.30
CA PHE A 55 -7.05 12.86 -0.78
C PHE A 55 -7.34 14.31 -1.21
N PHE A 56 -8.43 14.54 -1.94
CA PHE A 56 -8.83 15.89 -2.34
C PHE A 56 -9.28 16.75 -1.16
N ILE A 57 -10.14 16.22 -0.28
CA ILE A 57 -10.58 16.92 0.94
C ILE A 57 -9.37 17.41 1.74
N MET A 58 -8.39 16.53 1.92
CA MET A 58 -7.16 16.86 2.64
C MET A 58 -6.33 17.89 1.88
N SER A 59 -6.20 17.77 0.56
CA SER A 59 -5.47 18.76 -0.26
C SER A 59 -6.07 20.16 -0.20
N CYS A 60 -7.40 20.28 -0.21
CA CYS A 60 -8.12 21.55 -0.06
C CYS A 60 -7.93 22.15 1.34
N GLN A 61 -8.00 21.32 2.38
CA GLN A 61 -7.83 21.76 3.78
C GLN A 61 -6.42 22.28 4.08
N TYR A 62 -5.39 21.69 3.48
CA TYR A 62 -3.98 22.06 3.71
C TYR A 62 -3.42 23.02 2.66
N GLY A 63 -4.22 23.47 1.68
CA GLY A 63 -3.78 24.38 0.62
C GLY A 63 -2.65 23.80 -0.25
N LEU A 64 -2.65 22.47 -0.45
CA LEU A 64 -1.64 21.73 -1.21
C LEU A 64 -2.00 21.60 -2.71
N GLU A 65 -2.92 22.43 -3.20
CA GLU A 65 -3.57 22.26 -4.49
C GLU A 65 -2.62 22.48 -5.68
N LEU A 66 -2.27 21.38 -6.36
CA LEU A 66 -1.63 21.40 -7.67
C LEU A 66 -2.64 21.14 -8.81
N ILE A 67 -3.71 20.38 -8.53
CA ILE A 67 -4.76 20.00 -9.49
C ILE A 67 -6.13 20.15 -8.81
N SER A 68 -7.08 20.81 -9.48
CA SER A 68 -8.40 21.05 -8.90
C SER A 68 -9.26 19.77 -8.90
N PRO A 69 -10.15 19.57 -7.90
CA PRO A 69 -11.11 18.46 -7.92
C PRO A 69 -11.98 18.46 -9.19
N GLN A 70 -12.28 19.64 -9.74
CA GLN A 70 -13.01 19.80 -11.00
C GLN A 70 -12.26 19.22 -12.21
N ASP A 71 -10.93 19.35 -12.27
CA ASP A 71 -10.12 18.77 -13.35
C ASP A 71 -10.17 17.25 -13.33
N VAL A 72 -10.21 16.66 -12.13
CA VAL A 72 -10.28 15.21 -11.94
C VAL A 72 -11.66 14.67 -12.31
N VAL A 73 -12.74 15.35 -11.89
CA VAL A 73 -14.11 15.03 -12.31
C VAL A 73 -14.22 15.09 -13.83
N THR A 74 -13.70 16.16 -14.44
CA THR A 74 -13.69 16.35 -15.90
C THR A 74 -12.91 15.24 -16.60
N ALA A 75 -11.74 14.88 -16.09
CA ALA A 75 -10.92 13.81 -16.64
C ALA A 75 -11.62 12.44 -16.52
N CYS A 76 -12.26 12.13 -15.38
CA CYS A 76 -13.06 10.91 -15.21
C CYS A 76 -14.21 10.84 -16.21
N ILE A 77 -14.92 11.95 -16.47
CA ILE A 77 -15.98 12.02 -17.48
C ILE A 77 -15.42 11.76 -18.88
N GLN A 78 -14.29 12.37 -19.24
CA GLN A 78 -13.64 12.16 -20.54
C GLN A 78 -13.14 10.72 -20.72
N MET A 79 -12.75 10.04 -19.64
CA MET A 79 -12.40 8.62 -19.62
C MET A 79 -13.62 7.68 -19.62
N GLY A 80 -14.85 8.21 -19.57
CA GLY A 80 -16.09 7.44 -19.51
C GLY A 80 -16.40 6.84 -18.13
N TRP A 81 -15.71 7.26 -17.07
CA TRP A 81 -15.90 6.75 -15.71
C TRP A 81 -16.96 7.55 -14.97
N LEU A 82 -18.19 7.55 -15.49
CA LEU A 82 -19.26 8.44 -15.00
C LEU A 82 -19.65 8.19 -13.54
N HIS A 83 -19.74 6.93 -13.10
CA HIS A 83 -20.01 6.62 -11.69
C HIS A 83 -18.89 7.12 -10.77
N ALA A 84 -17.63 7.00 -11.19
CA ALA A 84 -16.52 7.53 -10.41
C ALA A 84 -16.55 9.06 -10.31
N ALA A 85 -16.91 9.74 -11.40
CA ALA A 85 -17.10 11.19 -11.39
C ALA A 85 -18.24 11.61 -10.43
N HIS A 86 -19.36 10.88 -10.45
CA HIS A 86 -20.48 11.09 -9.54
C HIS A 86 -20.08 10.88 -8.08
N ASP A 87 -19.42 9.75 -7.76
CA ASP A 87 -18.97 9.44 -6.40
C ASP A 87 -18.02 10.52 -5.84
N ILE A 88 -17.12 11.07 -6.67
CA ILE A 88 -16.22 12.16 -6.24
C ILE A 88 -17.04 13.40 -5.87
N ILE A 89 -18.01 13.77 -6.72
CA ILE A 89 -18.87 14.92 -6.48
C ILE A 89 -19.62 14.74 -5.15
N ASP A 90 -20.28 13.60 -4.94
CA ASP A 90 -21.05 13.30 -3.73
C ASP A 90 -20.19 13.33 -2.47
N ASN A 91 -19.00 12.72 -2.53
CA ASN A 91 -18.09 12.69 -1.38
C ASN A 91 -17.57 14.09 -1.03
N LEU A 92 -17.23 14.92 -2.03
CA LEU A 92 -16.77 16.29 -1.79
C LEU A 92 -17.89 17.19 -1.25
N GLU A 93 -19.11 17.04 -1.79
CA GLU A 93 -20.29 17.74 -1.30
C GLU A 93 -20.59 17.36 0.16
N SER A 94 -20.52 16.07 0.49
CA SER A 94 -20.71 15.58 1.86
C SER A 94 -19.69 16.14 2.85
N ALA A 95 -18.51 16.54 2.37
CA ALA A 95 -17.45 17.19 3.14
C ALA A 95 -17.56 18.73 3.14
N GLY A 96 -18.58 19.30 2.49
CA GLY A 96 -18.81 20.74 2.39
C GLY A 96 -17.87 21.46 1.42
N ILE A 97 -17.24 20.74 0.49
CA ILE A 97 -16.34 21.30 -0.52
C ILE A 97 -17.10 21.48 -1.85
N PRO A 98 -17.30 22.72 -2.33
CA PRO A 98 -18.02 22.94 -3.57
C PRO A 98 -17.15 22.55 -4.78
N VAL A 99 -17.63 21.61 -5.58
CA VAL A 99 -16.93 21.15 -6.81
C VAL A 99 -17.12 22.13 -7.97
N GLY A 100 -18.15 22.99 -7.90
CA GLY A 100 -18.50 23.96 -8.94
C GLY A 100 -19.54 23.43 -9.93
N ILE A 101 -20.33 24.34 -10.53
CA ILE A 101 -21.48 24.01 -11.40
C ILE A 101 -21.05 23.22 -12.64
N THR A 102 -19.85 23.51 -13.14
CA THR A 102 -19.31 22.91 -14.36
C THR A 102 -19.21 21.39 -14.26
N GLY A 103 -18.83 20.83 -13.11
CA GLY A 103 -18.76 19.39 -12.89
C GLY A 103 -20.11 18.69 -13.03
N TYR A 104 -21.14 19.24 -12.38
CA TYR A 104 -22.51 18.72 -12.46
C TYR A 104 -23.07 18.77 -13.88
N VAL A 105 -22.90 19.91 -14.57
CA VAL A 105 -23.37 20.08 -15.96
C VAL A 105 -22.66 19.10 -16.90
N SER A 106 -21.34 18.96 -16.77
CA SER A 106 -20.56 18.02 -17.58
C SER A 106 -20.97 16.56 -17.35
N LEU A 107 -21.26 16.17 -16.10
CA LEU A 107 -21.71 14.83 -15.77
C LEU A 107 -23.13 14.56 -16.29
N LEU A 108 -24.03 15.52 -16.15
CA LEU A 108 -25.40 15.42 -16.65
C LEU A 108 -25.44 15.20 -18.16
N ARG A 109 -24.67 15.99 -18.93
CA ARG A 109 -24.52 15.79 -20.38
C ARG A 109 -23.98 14.40 -20.72
N ALA A 110 -23.03 13.90 -19.94
CA ALA A 110 -22.45 12.59 -20.18
C ALA A 110 -23.49 11.46 -19.94
N TYR A 111 -24.31 11.57 -18.89
CA TYR A 111 -25.42 10.64 -18.67
C TYR A 111 -26.50 10.72 -19.75
N GLU A 112 -26.86 11.93 -20.20
CA GLU A 112 -27.78 12.11 -21.33
C GLU A 112 -27.27 11.44 -22.60
N LYS A 113 -25.98 11.65 -22.92
CA LYS A 113 -25.32 11.03 -24.09
C LYS A 113 -25.31 9.49 -24.01
N GLU A 114 -25.22 8.93 -22.81
CA GLU A 114 -25.28 7.47 -22.58
C GLU A 114 -26.71 6.92 -22.41
N ASN A 115 -27.75 7.75 -22.55
CA ASN A 115 -29.17 7.40 -22.33
C ASN A 115 -29.47 6.87 -20.92
N LYS A 116 -28.79 7.39 -19.90
CA LYS A 116 -28.93 7.02 -18.49
C LYS A 116 -29.97 7.89 -17.78
N SER A 117 -31.24 7.67 -18.08
CA SER A 117 -32.36 8.54 -17.65
C SER A 117 -32.59 8.57 -16.13
N GLU A 118 -32.33 7.47 -15.42
CA GLU A 118 -32.45 7.42 -13.96
C GLU A 118 -31.39 8.31 -13.30
N GLU A 119 -30.14 8.22 -13.75
CA GLU A 119 -29.02 9.01 -13.25
C GLU A 119 -29.16 10.50 -13.59
N VAL A 120 -29.69 10.84 -14.78
CA VAL A 120 -30.04 12.23 -15.13
C VAL A 120 -31.05 12.80 -14.14
N ASN A 121 -32.13 12.06 -13.86
CA ASN A 121 -33.16 12.50 -12.91
C ASN A 121 -32.62 12.65 -11.49
N GLY A 122 -31.80 11.71 -11.03
CA GLY A 122 -31.16 11.76 -9.71
C GLY A 122 -30.25 12.98 -9.57
N LEU A 123 -29.38 13.22 -10.56
CA LEU A 123 -28.46 14.36 -10.54
C LEU A 123 -29.20 15.70 -10.61
N LEU A 124 -30.29 15.81 -11.38
CA LEU A 124 -31.14 17.00 -11.40
C LEU A 124 -31.77 17.29 -10.03
N GLN A 125 -32.26 16.27 -9.33
CA GLN A 125 -32.81 16.42 -7.98
C GLN A 125 -31.74 16.88 -6.98
N GLN A 126 -30.51 16.37 -7.08
CA GLN A 126 -29.39 16.80 -6.26
C GLN A 126 -29.05 18.28 -6.51
N ILE A 127 -28.97 18.70 -7.78
CA ILE A 127 -28.74 20.09 -8.15
C ILE A 127 -29.83 21.01 -7.58
N GLN A 128 -31.10 20.61 -7.67
CA GLN A 128 -32.22 21.37 -7.12
C GLN A 128 -32.15 21.50 -5.59
N LYS A 129 -31.79 20.41 -4.89
CA LYS A 129 -31.65 20.42 -3.44
C LYS A 129 -30.56 21.39 -2.99
N MET A 130 -29.42 21.39 -3.66
CA MET A 130 -28.33 22.33 -3.37
C MET A 130 -28.75 23.78 -3.60
N ALA A 131 -29.41 24.06 -4.74
CA ALA A 131 -29.92 25.40 -5.05
C ALA A 131 -30.90 25.91 -3.97
N SER A 132 -31.74 25.02 -3.43
CA SER A 132 -32.73 25.35 -2.41
C SER A 132 -32.12 25.61 -1.01
N THR A 133 -30.94 25.04 -0.73
CA THR A 133 -30.23 25.24 0.55
C THR A 133 -29.39 26.52 0.61
N MET A 134 -29.12 27.15 -0.54
CA MET A 134 -28.31 28.37 -0.66
C MET A 134 -29.15 29.66 -0.64
N ASP A 135 -30.47 29.55 -0.52
CA ASP A 135 -31.45 30.57 -0.89
C ASP A 135 -31.73 31.67 0.16
N ASP A 136 -30.76 31.98 1.05
CA ASP A 136 -30.90 33.08 2.03
C ASP A 136 -30.26 34.41 1.57
N VAL A 137 -29.83 34.52 0.30
CA VAL A 137 -29.37 35.79 -0.28
C VAL A 137 -29.87 35.95 -1.72
N HIS A 138 -30.79 36.91 -1.90
CA HIS A 138 -31.30 37.38 -3.17
C HIS A 138 -30.23 37.52 -4.26
N THR A 139 -30.22 36.62 -5.25
CA THR A 139 -29.68 36.90 -6.58
C THR A 139 -30.26 35.89 -7.59
N ASP A 140 -30.48 36.33 -8.82
CA ASP A 140 -30.81 35.49 -9.98
C ASP A 140 -29.87 34.28 -10.07
N SER A 141 -30.28 33.15 -9.50
CA SER A 141 -29.44 31.98 -9.38
C SER A 141 -29.33 31.28 -10.75
N PRO A 142 -28.12 31.04 -11.28
CA PRO A 142 -27.92 30.31 -12.54
C PRO A 142 -28.41 28.84 -12.50
N PHE A 143 -28.98 28.39 -11.38
CA PHE A 143 -29.39 27.01 -11.09
C PHE A 143 -30.85 26.67 -11.40
N THR A 144 -31.63 27.54 -12.08
CA THR A 144 -32.97 27.12 -12.54
C THR A 144 -32.85 26.01 -13.59
N ILE A 145 -33.77 25.03 -13.57
CA ILE A 145 -33.80 23.92 -14.54
C ILE A 145 -33.74 24.43 -15.99
N ASN A 146 -34.40 25.56 -16.26
CA ASN A 146 -34.39 26.19 -17.58
C ASN A 146 -32.99 26.70 -17.97
N ASN A 147 -32.26 27.31 -17.03
CA ASN A 147 -30.88 27.75 -17.27
C ASN A 147 -29.93 26.56 -17.44
N ILE A 148 -30.09 25.49 -16.66
CA ILE A 148 -29.28 24.26 -16.79
C ILE A 148 -29.56 23.59 -18.15
N ALA A 149 -30.82 23.47 -18.55
CA ALA A 149 -31.21 22.89 -19.84
C ALA A 149 -30.70 23.71 -21.03
N GLU A 150 -30.58 25.04 -20.90
CA GLU A 150 -29.93 25.89 -21.91
C GLU A 150 -28.40 25.74 -21.91
N VAL A 151 -27.76 25.70 -20.74
CA VAL A 151 -26.30 25.49 -20.60
C VAL A 151 -25.88 24.11 -21.10
N VAL A 152 -26.73 23.09 -20.93
CA VAL A 152 -26.52 21.72 -21.44
C VAL A 152 -26.46 21.68 -22.97
N LYS A 153 -27.20 22.55 -23.67
CA LYS A 153 -27.27 22.62 -25.14
C LYS A 153 -26.03 23.22 -25.80
N TYR A 154 -25.26 24.06 -25.11
CA TYR A 154 -24.04 24.64 -25.66
C TYR A 154 -22.87 23.65 -25.51
N GLU A 155 -22.28 23.24 -26.63
CA GLU A 155 -21.07 22.43 -26.66
C GLU A 155 -19.90 23.22 -26.05
N MET A 156 -19.53 22.88 -24.82
CA MET A 156 -18.24 23.24 -24.27
C MET A 156 -17.24 22.17 -24.73
N SER A 157 -16.27 22.55 -25.55
CA SER A 157 -15.16 21.65 -25.85
C SER A 157 -14.40 21.38 -24.56
N PHE A 158 -14.30 20.13 -24.13
CA PHE A 158 -13.34 19.80 -23.11
C PHE A 158 -11.93 20.07 -23.68
N SER A 159 -11.19 20.99 -23.09
CA SER A 159 -9.75 21.08 -23.39
C SER A 159 -9.11 19.77 -22.94
N SER A 160 -8.42 19.06 -23.83
CA SER A 160 -7.66 17.87 -23.47
C SER A 160 -6.59 18.24 -22.44
N SER A 161 -6.85 17.94 -21.16
CA SER A 161 -5.88 18.20 -20.10
C SER A 161 -4.73 17.19 -20.19
N SER A 162 -3.55 17.61 -19.72
CA SER A 162 -2.39 16.74 -19.55
C SER A 162 -2.71 15.52 -18.66
N LEU A 163 -3.58 15.68 -17.67
CA LEU A 163 -4.09 14.59 -16.83
C LEU A 163 -4.84 13.51 -17.63
N VAL A 164 -5.67 13.88 -18.60
CA VAL A 164 -6.39 12.88 -19.44
C VAL A 164 -5.39 12.06 -20.26
N ALA A 165 -4.36 12.71 -20.82
CA ALA A 165 -3.30 12.01 -21.53
C ALA A 165 -2.53 11.05 -20.60
N ALA A 166 -2.21 11.48 -19.37
CA ALA A 166 -1.58 10.63 -18.37
C ALA A 166 -2.47 9.45 -17.96
N LEU A 167 -3.77 9.65 -17.79
CA LEU A 167 -4.73 8.57 -17.50
C LEU A 167 -4.83 7.57 -18.66
N ALA A 168 -4.93 8.06 -19.88
CA ALA A 168 -4.99 7.23 -21.08
C ALA A 168 -3.71 6.42 -21.30
N ASP A 169 -2.56 6.93 -20.87
CA ASP A 169 -1.30 6.20 -20.93
C ASP A 169 -1.16 5.17 -19.81
N GLU A 170 -1.36 5.59 -18.55
CA GLU A 170 -1.21 4.73 -17.39
C GLU A 170 -2.21 3.57 -17.36
N ILE A 171 -3.41 3.74 -17.93
CA ILE A 171 -4.37 2.64 -17.97
C ILE A 171 -3.94 1.49 -18.89
N LYS A 172 -3.11 1.75 -19.91
CA LYS A 172 -2.54 0.70 -20.76
C LYS A 172 -1.58 -0.19 -19.97
N HIS A 173 -0.96 0.37 -18.94
CA HIS A 173 -0.01 -0.29 -18.06
C HIS A 173 -0.64 -0.81 -16.77
N TYR A 174 -1.96 -0.64 -16.60
CA TYR A 174 -2.68 -1.15 -15.43
C TYR A 174 -2.77 -2.68 -15.49
N ASN A 175 -2.21 -3.34 -14.48
CA ASN A 175 -2.29 -4.79 -14.31
C ASN A 175 -3.25 -5.13 -13.16
N PRO A 176 -4.47 -5.63 -13.47
CA PRO A 176 -5.43 -6.05 -12.44
C PRO A 176 -4.86 -7.11 -11.48
N GLY A 177 -3.97 -7.98 -11.98
CA GLY A 177 -3.35 -9.02 -11.17
C GLY A 177 -2.40 -8.47 -10.10
N GLU A 178 -1.61 -7.45 -10.43
CA GLU A 178 -0.74 -6.77 -9.46
C GLU A 178 -1.55 -6.00 -8.41
N HIS A 179 -2.64 -5.36 -8.84
CA HIS A 179 -3.54 -4.68 -7.91
C HIS A 179 -4.21 -5.65 -6.94
N LEU A 180 -4.73 -6.77 -7.43
CA LEU A 180 -5.34 -7.79 -6.59
C LEU A 180 -4.31 -8.43 -5.66
N ALA A 181 -3.06 -8.61 -6.11
CA ALA A 181 -1.97 -9.05 -5.23
C ALA A 181 -1.72 -8.06 -4.09
N LEU A 182 -1.77 -6.74 -4.36
CA LEU A 182 -1.64 -5.70 -3.35
C LEU A 182 -2.80 -5.74 -2.34
N GLU A 183 -4.04 -5.86 -2.80
CA GLU A 183 -5.22 -5.92 -1.93
C GLU A 183 -5.20 -7.15 -1.01
N LEU A 184 -4.83 -8.31 -1.56
CA LEU A 184 -4.69 -9.53 -0.77
C LEU A 184 -3.53 -9.43 0.22
N ASN A 185 -2.41 -8.81 -0.15
CA ASN A 185 -1.31 -8.53 0.79
C ASN A 185 -1.72 -7.59 1.92
N ASN A 186 -2.48 -6.54 1.62
CA ASN A 186 -3.03 -5.64 2.62
C ASN A 186 -4.02 -6.35 3.56
N SER A 187 -4.81 -7.28 3.03
CA SER A 187 -5.72 -8.11 3.82
C SER A 187 -4.94 -9.04 4.76
N VAL A 188 -3.89 -9.70 4.26
CA VAL A 188 -2.97 -10.50 5.11
C VAL A 188 -2.35 -9.62 6.20
N LEU A 189 -1.86 -8.42 5.86
CA LEU A 189 -1.31 -7.47 6.83
C LEU A 189 -2.34 -7.10 7.90
N PHE A 190 -3.56 -6.78 7.51
CA PHE A 190 -4.65 -6.45 8.42
C PHE A 190 -4.90 -7.57 9.42
N PHE A 191 -5.13 -8.80 8.93
CA PHE A 191 -5.38 -9.96 9.78
C PHE A 191 -4.19 -10.29 10.69
N CYS A 192 -2.96 -10.22 10.17
CA CYS A 192 -1.76 -10.43 10.98
C CYS A 192 -1.62 -9.39 12.10
N LYS A 193 -1.90 -8.11 11.83
CA LYS A 193 -1.89 -7.05 12.85
C LYS A 193 -3.01 -7.26 13.89
N ALA A 194 -4.16 -7.76 13.47
CA ALA A 194 -5.27 -8.11 14.34
C ALA A 194 -5.09 -9.44 15.08
N LYS A 195 -3.96 -10.15 14.89
CA LYS A 195 -3.68 -11.49 15.45
C LYS A 195 -4.67 -12.58 14.98
N MET A 196 -5.35 -12.36 13.87
CA MET A 196 -6.30 -13.28 13.23
C MET A 196 -5.57 -14.16 12.20
N MET A 197 -4.70 -15.06 12.67
CA MET A 197 -3.84 -15.81 11.75
C MET A 197 -4.56 -16.84 10.89
N GLU A 198 -5.73 -17.31 11.31
CA GLU A 198 -6.55 -18.21 10.49
C GLU A 198 -7.06 -17.50 9.24
N ASP A 199 -7.60 -16.28 9.40
CA ASP A 199 -8.05 -15.44 8.28
C ASP A 199 -6.89 -15.00 7.39
N ALA A 200 -5.73 -14.69 7.98
CA ALA A 200 -4.51 -14.41 7.21
C ALA A 200 -4.09 -15.61 6.35
N LEU A 201 -4.15 -16.83 6.90
CA LEU A 201 -3.85 -18.06 6.16
C LEU A 201 -4.90 -18.37 5.09
N CYS A 202 -6.19 -18.13 5.36
CA CYS A 202 -7.25 -18.24 4.37
C CYS A 202 -7.02 -17.28 3.20
N THR A 203 -6.64 -16.03 3.49
CA THR A 203 -6.30 -15.04 2.46
C THR A 203 -5.09 -15.49 1.63
N TYR A 204 -4.03 -16.00 2.28
CA TYR A 204 -2.88 -16.57 1.58
C TYR A 204 -3.25 -17.76 0.69
N LYS A 205 -4.13 -18.66 1.14
CA LYS A 205 -4.63 -19.78 0.31
C LYS A 205 -5.43 -19.25 -0.89
N CYS A 206 -6.27 -18.25 -0.66
CA CYS A 206 -7.07 -17.60 -1.70
C CYS A 206 -6.18 -16.99 -2.79
N MET A 207 -5.07 -16.33 -2.42
CA MET A 207 -4.07 -15.84 -3.40
C MET A 207 -3.62 -16.99 -4.33
N ARG A 208 -3.30 -18.15 -3.76
CA ARG A 208 -2.82 -19.31 -4.52
C ARG A 208 -3.89 -19.92 -5.42
N GLU A 209 -5.11 -20.05 -4.92
CA GLU A 209 -6.25 -20.59 -5.68
C GLU A 209 -6.62 -19.71 -6.88
N GLN A 210 -6.39 -18.40 -6.76
CA GLN A 210 -6.59 -17.43 -7.83
C GLN A 210 -5.35 -17.24 -8.74
N ASN A 211 -4.31 -18.09 -8.60
CA ASN A 211 -3.04 -17.98 -9.33
C ASN A 211 -2.30 -16.64 -9.13
N ILE A 212 -2.51 -16.00 -7.99
CA ILE A 212 -1.81 -14.77 -7.60
C ILE A 212 -0.59 -15.17 -6.79
N ARG A 213 0.60 -14.86 -7.31
CA ARG A 213 1.88 -15.21 -6.69
C ARG A 213 2.07 -14.44 -5.38
N PRO A 214 2.18 -15.13 -4.23
CA PRO A 214 2.56 -14.48 -2.97
C PRO A 214 3.96 -13.86 -3.10
N THR A 215 4.17 -12.73 -2.44
CA THR A 215 5.43 -11.97 -2.51
C THR A 215 6.20 -12.06 -1.19
N SER A 216 7.44 -11.57 -1.18
CA SER A 216 8.20 -11.43 0.08
C SER A 216 7.44 -10.61 1.13
N HIS A 217 6.61 -9.63 0.71
CA HIS A 217 5.76 -8.86 1.63
C HIS A 217 4.70 -9.74 2.33
N THR A 218 4.06 -10.66 1.60
CA THR A 218 3.08 -11.60 2.17
C THR A 218 3.70 -12.39 3.32
N PHE A 219 4.90 -12.93 3.10
CA PHE A 219 5.64 -13.71 4.08
C PHE A 219 6.15 -12.85 5.25
N CYS A 220 6.61 -11.62 4.98
CA CYS A 220 6.97 -10.65 6.03
C CYS A 220 5.78 -10.35 6.95
N HIS A 221 4.57 -10.16 6.40
CA HIS A 221 3.37 -9.92 7.20
C HIS A 221 3.01 -11.11 8.08
N MET A 222 3.01 -12.32 7.50
CA MET A 222 2.78 -13.56 8.27
C MET A 222 3.83 -13.75 9.37
N LEU A 223 5.10 -13.51 9.08
CA LEU A 223 6.20 -13.58 10.04
C LEU A 223 5.98 -12.60 11.20
N CYS A 224 5.67 -11.34 10.91
CA CYS A 224 5.36 -10.33 11.91
C CYS A 224 4.15 -10.71 12.78
N GLY A 225 3.11 -11.27 12.16
CA GLY A 225 1.93 -11.81 12.84
C GLY A 225 2.33 -12.86 13.87
N TYR A 226 2.94 -13.96 13.42
CA TYR A 226 3.39 -15.05 14.30
C TYR A 226 4.39 -14.60 15.38
N SER A 227 5.32 -13.71 15.03
CA SER A 227 6.30 -13.12 15.95
C SER A 227 5.63 -12.37 17.11
N SER A 228 4.57 -11.60 16.82
CA SER A 228 3.83 -10.82 17.82
C SER A 228 3.08 -11.68 18.85
N MET A 229 2.95 -12.98 18.58
CA MET A 229 2.30 -13.97 19.43
C MET A 229 3.28 -15.06 19.91
N ASP A 230 4.58 -14.88 19.67
CA ASP A 230 5.65 -15.83 20.01
C ASP A 230 5.41 -17.28 19.49
N MET A 231 4.75 -17.39 18.33
CA MET A 231 4.38 -18.64 17.65
C MET A 231 5.56 -19.21 16.85
N HIS A 232 6.61 -19.65 17.55
CA HIS A 232 7.88 -20.07 16.94
C HIS A 232 7.79 -21.36 16.10
N ARG A 233 6.82 -22.24 16.39
CA ARG A 233 6.54 -23.43 15.58
C ARG A 233 6.04 -23.01 14.20
N GLU A 234 5.14 -22.06 14.15
CA GLU A 234 4.54 -21.52 12.92
C GLU A 234 5.58 -20.74 12.12
N ILE A 235 6.45 -19.95 12.78
CA ILE A 235 7.60 -19.31 12.13
C ILE A 235 8.53 -20.36 11.50
N THR A 236 8.72 -21.50 12.16
CA THR A 236 9.50 -22.63 11.60
C THR A 236 8.85 -23.25 10.37
N MET A 237 7.53 -23.46 10.40
CA MET A 237 6.78 -23.95 9.24
C MET A 237 6.81 -22.93 8.10
N LEU A 238 6.68 -21.64 8.41
CA LEU A 238 6.76 -20.54 7.47
C LEU A 238 8.12 -20.49 6.77
N TRP A 239 9.21 -20.65 7.52
CA TRP A 239 10.56 -20.76 6.93
C TRP A 239 10.66 -21.93 5.94
N GLY A 240 10.14 -23.11 6.31
CA GLY A 240 10.14 -24.27 5.43
C GLY A 240 9.29 -24.09 4.15
N GLU A 241 8.22 -23.28 4.22
CA GLU A 241 7.44 -22.88 3.05
C GLU A 241 8.22 -21.88 2.17
N ILE A 242 8.75 -20.80 2.76
CA ILE A 242 9.56 -19.77 2.07
C ILE A 242 10.70 -20.43 1.28
N LYS A 243 11.44 -21.34 1.91
CA LYS A 243 12.54 -22.06 1.30
C LYS A 243 12.10 -22.89 0.08
N ARG A 244 11.03 -23.67 0.21
CA ARG A 244 10.48 -24.48 -0.90
C ARG A 244 10.03 -23.59 -2.06
N ARG A 245 9.32 -22.50 -1.76
CA ARG A 245 8.83 -21.54 -2.78
C ARG A 245 9.98 -20.92 -3.57
N HIS A 246 11.06 -20.53 -2.88
CA HIS A 246 12.25 -20.01 -3.57
C HIS A 246 12.93 -21.08 -4.43
N GLU A 247 13.08 -22.31 -3.92
CA GLU A 247 13.68 -23.42 -4.68
C GLU A 247 12.88 -23.79 -5.94
N TYR A 248 11.55 -23.62 -5.93
CA TYR A 248 10.69 -23.79 -7.10
C TYR A 248 10.64 -22.55 -8.03
N GLY A 249 11.34 -21.46 -7.71
CA GLY A 249 11.31 -20.22 -8.49
C GLY A 249 10.00 -19.44 -8.37
N GLU A 250 9.20 -19.73 -7.33
CA GLU A 250 7.89 -19.13 -7.05
C GLU A 250 7.97 -17.94 -6.07
N LEU A 251 9.13 -17.67 -5.48
CA LEU A 251 9.34 -16.54 -4.58
C LEU A 251 10.73 -15.94 -4.80
N ASP A 252 10.77 -14.63 -5.04
CA ASP A 252 12.03 -13.89 -5.02
C ASP A 252 12.36 -13.53 -3.58
N LEU A 253 13.46 -14.09 -3.07
CA LEU A 253 13.86 -13.88 -1.68
C LEU A 253 14.45 -12.51 -1.48
N ASP A 254 13.83 -11.78 -0.56
CA ASP A 254 14.38 -10.54 -0.04
C ASP A 254 15.33 -10.82 1.14
N ARG A 255 16.45 -10.09 1.18
CA ARG A 255 17.38 -10.11 2.31
C ARG A 255 16.67 -9.74 3.60
N ASP A 256 15.78 -8.74 3.57
CA ASP A 256 15.13 -8.23 4.77
C ASP A 256 14.19 -9.26 5.41
N LEU A 257 13.58 -10.14 4.61
CA LEU A 257 12.80 -11.27 5.09
C LEU A 257 13.67 -12.30 5.85
N LEU A 258 14.82 -12.67 5.27
CA LEU A 258 15.76 -13.62 5.90
C LEU A 258 16.37 -13.04 7.18
N ASP A 259 16.75 -11.76 7.15
CA ASP A 259 17.23 -11.03 8.32
C ASP A 259 16.17 -11.03 9.44
N SER A 260 14.91 -10.80 9.08
CA SER A 260 13.79 -10.81 10.03
C SER A 260 13.59 -12.20 10.64
N LEU A 261 13.72 -13.27 9.85
CA LEU A 261 13.65 -14.64 10.36
C LEU A 261 14.80 -14.94 11.33
N VAL A 262 16.04 -14.57 10.99
CA VAL A 262 17.20 -14.76 11.89
C VAL A 262 16.99 -14.04 13.22
N LEU A 263 16.54 -12.79 13.19
CA LEU A 263 16.27 -12.03 14.41
C LEU A 263 15.15 -12.64 15.25
N ASN A 264 14.10 -13.17 14.62
CA ASN A 264 13.01 -13.86 15.31
C ASN A 264 13.47 -15.15 15.99
N PHE A 265 14.23 -16.00 15.30
CA PHE A 265 14.76 -17.22 15.91
C PHE A 265 15.82 -16.92 16.97
N LEU A 266 16.63 -15.86 16.81
CA LEU A 266 17.51 -15.37 17.87
C LEU A 266 16.71 -14.90 19.09
N LYS A 267 15.60 -14.18 18.92
CA LYS A 267 14.69 -13.79 20.02
C LYS A 267 14.23 -15.03 20.80
N GLY A 268 13.79 -16.06 20.10
CA GLY A 268 13.31 -17.32 20.71
C GLY A 268 14.39 -18.30 21.18
N GLY A 269 15.68 -18.04 20.88
CA GLY A 269 16.78 -18.96 21.23
C GLY A 269 16.83 -20.23 20.38
N TYR A 270 16.27 -20.23 19.17
CA TYR A 270 16.26 -21.37 18.24
C TYR A 270 17.51 -21.39 17.37
N PHE A 271 18.68 -21.61 17.97
CA PHE A 271 19.98 -21.51 17.30
C PHE A 271 20.16 -22.47 16.12
N SER A 272 19.54 -23.65 16.15
CA SER A 272 19.52 -24.58 15.01
C SER A 272 18.97 -23.91 13.74
N ARG A 273 17.84 -23.20 13.87
CA ARG A 273 17.22 -22.47 12.74
C ARG A 273 18.00 -21.24 12.35
N VAL A 274 18.59 -20.52 13.32
CA VAL A 274 19.49 -19.40 13.04
C VAL A 274 20.66 -19.85 12.16
N MET A 275 21.33 -20.94 12.53
CA MET A 275 22.47 -21.48 11.77
C MET A 275 22.05 -22.01 10.40
N GLU A 276 20.88 -22.64 10.31
CA GLU A 276 20.30 -23.07 9.03
C GLU A 276 20.12 -21.90 8.06
N ILE A 277 19.50 -20.80 8.52
CA ILE A 277 19.23 -19.63 7.67
C ILE A 277 20.52 -18.90 7.30
N ILE A 278 21.48 -18.76 8.23
CA ILE A 278 22.79 -18.18 7.92
C ILE A 278 23.53 -19.01 6.87
N SER A 279 23.49 -20.34 7.00
CA SER A 279 24.06 -21.25 6.01
C SER A 279 23.37 -21.08 4.65
N TYR A 280 22.04 -20.97 4.65
CA TYR A 280 21.25 -20.73 3.46
C TYR A 280 21.63 -19.42 2.77
N MET A 281 21.64 -18.31 3.51
CA MET A 281 22.06 -16.99 3.00
C MET A 281 23.46 -17.04 2.39
N SER A 282 24.42 -17.70 3.07
CA SER A 282 25.77 -17.87 2.57
C SER A 282 25.84 -18.68 1.28
N LYS A 283 25.04 -19.75 1.15
CA LYS A 283 25.00 -20.59 -0.07
C LYS A 283 24.43 -19.85 -1.27
N HIS A 284 23.49 -18.94 -1.04
CA HIS A 284 22.85 -18.14 -2.09
C HIS A 284 23.51 -16.77 -2.31
N ASN A 285 24.72 -16.55 -1.77
CA ASN A 285 25.44 -15.27 -1.87
C ASN A 285 24.64 -14.05 -1.34
N ILE A 286 23.75 -14.28 -0.37
CA ILE A 286 23.00 -13.23 0.32
C ILE A 286 23.85 -12.75 1.50
N TYR A 287 24.06 -11.43 1.58
CA TYR A 287 24.86 -10.83 2.64
C TYR A 287 24.28 -11.09 4.03
N CYS A 288 25.09 -11.62 4.94
CA CYS A 288 24.76 -11.81 6.35
C CYS A 288 25.33 -10.69 7.21
N ASP A 289 24.49 -9.90 7.88
CA ASP A 289 24.95 -8.88 8.82
C ASP A 289 25.39 -9.49 10.16
N LYS A 290 26.63 -9.98 10.17
CA LYS A 290 27.27 -10.59 11.35
C LYS A 290 27.29 -9.66 12.56
N TRP A 291 27.44 -8.35 12.37
CA TRP A 291 27.45 -7.39 13.48
C TRP A 291 26.06 -7.25 14.12
N LYS A 292 25.01 -7.12 13.29
CA LYS A 292 23.61 -7.05 13.73
C LYS A 292 23.21 -8.28 14.53
N TYR A 293 23.51 -9.49 14.03
CA TYR A 293 23.18 -10.74 14.72
C TYR A 293 23.97 -10.94 16.01
N ARG A 294 25.27 -10.60 15.99
CA ARG A 294 26.11 -10.60 17.20
C ARG A 294 25.53 -9.69 18.27
N ARG A 295 25.13 -8.47 17.92
CA ARG A 295 24.53 -7.51 18.86
C ARG A 295 23.22 -8.03 19.43
N ALA A 296 22.37 -8.64 18.61
CA ALA A 296 21.13 -9.26 19.07
C ALA A 296 21.39 -10.40 20.07
N PHE A 297 22.34 -11.30 19.78
CA PHE A 297 22.73 -12.36 20.69
C PHE A 297 23.27 -11.83 22.02
N LEU A 298 24.17 -10.85 21.99
CA LEU A 298 24.74 -10.28 23.21
C LEU A 298 23.69 -9.56 24.07
N LYS A 299 22.62 -9.05 23.46
CA LYS A 299 21.50 -8.44 24.18
C LYS A 299 20.61 -9.49 24.86
N LEU A 300 20.34 -10.61 24.20
CA LEU A 300 19.33 -11.59 24.62
C LEU A 300 19.91 -12.78 25.38
N HIS A 301 21.09 -13.26 24.97
CA HIS A 301 21.63 -14.59 25.30
C HIS A 301 23.09 -14.56 25.76
N LYS A 302 23.62 -13.42 26.23
CA LYS A 302 25.05 -13.23 26.60
C LYS A 302 25.61 -14.36 27.48
N ASN A 303 24.82 -14.81 28.45
CA ASN A 303 25.20 -15.82 29.43
C ASN A 303 24.74 -17.24 29.06
N LEU A 304 24.03 -17.40 27.95
CA LEU A 304 23.53 -18.69 27.49
C LEU A 304 24.72 -19.63 27.24
N TYR A 305 24.75 -20.70 28.02
CA TYR A 305 25.72 -21.78 27.95
C TYR A 305 27.20 -21.41 28.14
N ARG A 306 27.51 -20.37 28.95
CA ARG A 306 28.91 -20.00 29.25
C ARG A 306 29.68 -21.02 30.11
N ASN A 307 29.01 -21.68 31.05
CA ASN A 307 29.65 -22.53 32.06
C ASN A 307 29.06 -23.96 32.03
N LEU A 308 29.20 -24.69 30.91
CA LEU A 308 28.53 -25.99 30.74
C LEU A 308 29.37 -27.23 31.02
N ASP A 309 30.51 -27.04 31.67
CA ASP A 309 31.48 -28.11 31.93
C ASP A 309 31.05 -29.07 33.07
N SER A 310 29.92 -28.83 33.77
CA SER A 310 29.61 -29.52 35.02
C SER A 310 28.27 -30.29 35.10
N LEU A 311 27.70 -30.77 33.99
CA LEU A 311 26.48 -31.61 34.03
C LEU A 311 26.72 -32.92 33.29
N HIS A 312 26.85 -34.01 34.07
CA HIS A 312 27.21 -35.35 33.61
C HIS A 312 26.05 -36.07 32.88
N ASP A 313 24.81 -35.57 32.98
CA ASP A 313 23.62 -36.14 32.33
C ASP A 313 22.95 -35.12 31.40
N LYS A 314 23.40 -35.04 30.15
CA LYS A 314 22.73 -34.25 29.10
C LYS A 314 22.02 -35.18 28.14
N THR A 315 20.75 -34.89 27.85
CA THR A 315 20.04 -35.59 26.77
C THR A 315 20.65 -35.20 25.43
N GLU A 316 20.52 -36.07 24.42
CA GLU A 316 21.01 -35.79 23.05
C GLU A 316 20.48 -34.46 22.51
N ALA A 317 19.20 -34.15 22.78
CA ALA A 317 18.58 -32.89 22.40
C ALA A 317 19.21 -31.66 23.08
N GLN A 318 19.63 -31.78 24.35
CA GLN A 318 20.34 -30.70 25.04
C GLN A 318 21.74 -30.51 24.47
N SER A 319 22.47 -31.61 24.23
CA SER A 319 23.79 -31.58 23.60
C SER A 319 23.76 -30.87 22.25
N LYS A 320 22.77 -31.18 21.40
CA LYS A 320 22.58 -30.52 20.11
C LYS A 320 22.32 -29.01 20.24
N ARG A 321 21.46 -28.59 21.18
CA ARG A 321 21.20 -27.15 21.42
C ARG A 321 22.46 -26.39 21.83
N ILE A 322 23.30 -27.00 22.66
CA ILE A 322 24.57 -26.40 23.10
C ILE A 322 25.52 -26.27 21.91
N GLU A 323 25.58 -27.29 21.06
CA GLU A 323 26.39 -27.31 19.86
C GLU A 323 25.97 -26.22 18.87
N ASP A 324 24.67 -26.04 18.64
CA ASP A 324 24.13 -24.96 17.80
C ASP A 324 24.50 -23.56 18.33
N VAL A 325 24.44 -23.37 19.66
CA VAL A 325 24.86 -22.10 20.30
C VAL A 325 26.36 -21.88 20.15
N ARG A 326 27.18 -22.92 20.32
CA ARG A 326 28.63 -22.86 20.12
C ARG A 326 28.98 -22.52 18.67
N ALA A 327 28.29 -23.14 17.71
CA ALA A 327 28.44 -22.85 16.29
C ALA A 327 28.12 -21.38 15.98
N PHE A 328 27.02 -20.85 16.53
CA PHE A 328 26.69 -19.43 16.39
C PHE A 328 27.75 -18.52 17.02
N ARG A 329 28.22 -18.81 18.24
CA ARG A 329 29.28 -18.03 18.92
C ARG A 329 30.55 -17.99 18.07
N LEU A 330 30.98 -19.12 17.54
CA LEU A 330 32.14 -19.23 16.66
C LEU A 330 31.93 -18.39 15.38
N TRP A 331 30.80 -18.58 14.72
CA TRP A 331 30.44 -17.83 13.50
C TRP A 331 30.43 -16.32 13.75
N ALA A 332 29.85 -15.87 14.88
CA ALA A 332 29.76 -14.47 15.27
C ALA A 332 31.05 -13.92 15.94
N SER A 333 32.11 -14.72 16.05
CA SER A 333 33.38 -14.40 16.72
C SER A 333 33.24 -13.96 18.19
N ILE A 334 32.28 -14.54 18.91
CA ILE A 334 31.98 -14.24 20.32
C ILE A 334 32.78 -15.17 21.22
N LYS A 335 33.55 -14.59 22.14
CA LYS A 335 34.30 -15.32 23.17
C LYS A 335 33.41 -15.79 24.31
#